data_AF-A0A3A6JLM3-F1
#
_entry.id   AF-A0A3A6JLM3-F1
#
_cell.length_a   1.000
_cell.length_b   1.000
_cell.length_c   1.000
_cell.angle_alpha   90.00
_cell.angle_beta   90.00
_cell.angle_gamma   90.00
#
_symmetry.space_group_name_H-M   'P 1'
#
loop_
_entity.id
_entity.type
_entity.pdbx_description
1 polymer ?
#
loop_
_entity_poly.entity_id
_entity_poly.type
_entity_poly.pdbx_seq_one_letter_code
_entity_poly.pdbx_strand_id
1 'polypeptide(L)'
;MNQKLNFYQCIRLLSALAEKEIIQRDPENKNNILVYRSAGTEYPEGFYSQNLLSTASELVDDEEGQSYLVSQLEEAIGEPAHFDADPFRKRECV
;
A
#
# COMPACT_ATOMS: atom_id res chain seq x y z
N MET A 1 -5.54 11.38 -13.51
CA MET A 1 -4.28 10.62 -13.62
C MET A 1 -3.66 10.63 -12.23
N ASN A 2 -3.79 9.53 -11.48
CA ASN A 2 -3.09 9.42 -10.21
C ASN A 2 -1.61 9.17 -10.52
N GLN A 3 -0.75 9.99 -9.94
CA GLN A 3 0.69 9.90 -10.13
C GLN A 3 1.20 8.62 -9.43
N LYS A 4 2.13 7.89 -10.08
CA LYS A 4 2.80 6.72 -9.47
C LYS A 4 3.34 7.08 -8.09
N LEU A 5 2.96 6.28 -7.09
CA LEU A 5 3.41 6.45 -5.72
C LEU A 5 4.82 5.92 -5.55
N ASN A 6 5.64 6.64 -4.79
CA ASN A 6 6.96 6.16 -4.37
C ASN A 6 6.83 5.19 -3.17
N PHE A 7 7.96 4.61 -2.76
CA PHE A 7 8.01 3.64 -1.65
C PHE A 7 7.42 4.17 -0.34
N TYR A 8 7.75 5.39 0.05
CA TYR A 8 7.22 6.00 1.27
C TYR A 8 5.70 6.22 1.18
N GLN A 9 5.21 6.65 0.02
CA GLN A 9 3.78 6.81 -0.23
C GLN A 9 3.05 5.46 -0.23
N CYS A 10 3.65 4.38 -0.74
CA CYS A 10 3.10 3.04 -0.65
C CYS A 10 3.00 2.55 0.80
N ILE A 11 4.01 2.83 1.64
CA ILE A 11 3.94 2.53 3.08
C ILE A 11 2.76 3.25 3.73
N ARG A 12 2.59 4.54 3.42
CA ARG A 12 1.48 5.37 3.95
C ARG A 12 0.12 4.84 3.50
N LEU A 13 -0.02 4.47 2.22
CA LEU A 13 -1.23 3.87 1.66
C LEU A 13 -1.59 2.56 2.38
N LEU A 14 -0.66 1.61 2.45
CA LEU A 14 -0.90 0.33 3.13
C LEU A 14 -1.19 0.51 4.63
N SER A 15 -0.55 1.47 5.29
CA SER A 15 -0.84 1.76 6.70
C SER A 15 -2.24 2.33 6.88
N ALA A 16 -2.66 3.28 6.04
CA ALA A 16 -3.99 3.88 6.10
C ALA A 16 -5.09 2.85 5.81
N LEU A 17 -4.91 1.99 4.79
CA LEU A 17 -5.84 0.90 4.48
C LEU A 17 -6.00 -0.06 5.67
N ALA A 18 -4.89 -0.38 6.35
CA ALA A 18 -4.91 -1.25 7.52
C ALA A 18 -5.59 -0.60 8.73
N GLU A 19 -5.39 0.69 8.96
CA GLU A 19 -6.07 1.47 10.01
C GLU A 19 -7.59 1.58 9.79
N LYS A 20 -8.01 1.55 8.52
CA LYS A 20 -9.43 1.54 8.12
C LYS A 20 -10.00 0.13 7.97
N GLU A 21 -9.23 -0.91 8.31
CA GLU A 21 -9.61 -2.32 8.22
C GLU A 21 -10.01 -2.81 6.81
N ILE A 22 -9.64 -2.04 5.77
CA ILE A 22 -9.84 -2.41 4.35
C ILE A 22 -8.91 -3.57 3.97
N ILE A 23 -7.69 -3.53 4.50
CA ILE A 23 -6.77 -4.68 4.53
C ILE A 23 -6.52 -5.08 5.98
N GLN A 24 -6.11 -6.33 6.19
CA GLN A 24 -5.92 -6.88 7.53
C GLN A 24 -4.45 -6.90 7.92
N ARG A 25 -4.16 -6.42 9.15
CA ARG A 25 -2.88 -6.70 9.82
C ARG A 25 -2.87 -8.17 10.24
N ASP A 26 -1.67 -8.75 10.33
CA ASP A 26 -1.52 -10.04 10.99
C ASP A 26 -1.77 -9.85 12.52
N PRO A 27 -2.71 -10.60 13.13
CA PRO A 27 -2.99 -10.52 14.56
C PRO A 27 -1.82 -10.95 15.45
N GLU A 28 -0.95 -11.84 14.97
CA GLU A 28 0.22 -12.34 15.70
C GLU A 28 1.46 -11.45 15.49
N ASN A 29 1.49 -10.68 14.40
CA ASN A 29 2.59 -9.76 14.08
C ASN A 29 2.12 -8.46 13.42
N LYS A 30 1.97 -7.40 14.20
CA LYS A 30 1.46 -6.10 13.73
C LYS A 30 2.33 -5.39 12.67
N ASN A 31 3.57 -5.83 12.48
CA ASN A 31 4.44 -5.32 11.40
C ASN A 31 4.09 -5.93 10.03
N ASN A 32 3.26 -6.96 10.02
CA ASN A 32 2.82 -7.68 8.84
C ASN A 32 1.36 -7.36 8.50
N ILE A 33 1.03 -7.57 7.23
CA ILE A 33 -0.32 -7.56 6.68
C ILE A 33 -0.60 -8.92 6.03
N LEU A 34 -1.87 -9.29 5.95
CA LEU A 34 -2.31 -10.49 5.26
C LEU A 34 -2.44 -10.21 3.77
N VAL A 35 -1.59 -10.85 2.97
CA VAL A 35 -1.54 -10.69 1.51
C VAL A 35 -1.99 -11.99 0.86
N TYR A 36 -2.98 -11.91 -0.02
CA TYR A 36 -3.39 -13.05 -0.82
C TYR A 36 -2.45 -13.23 -2.02
N ARG A 37 -1.96 -14.45 -2.24
CA ARG A 37 -1.18 -14.82 -3.42
C ARG A 37 -1.96 -15.86 -4.21
N SER A 38 -2.11 -15.62 -5.51
CA SER A 38 -2.67 -16.60 -6.43
C SER A 38 -1.70 -17.78 -6.60
N ALA A 39 -2.20 -18.95 -7.01
CA ALA A 39 -1.36 -20.11 -7.29
C ALA A 39 -0.24 -19.75 -8.29
N GLY A 40 1.01 -19.95 -7.89
CA GLY A 40 2.18 -19.65 -8.71
C GLY A 40 3.28 -20.70 -8.59
N THR A 41 4.41 -20.45 -9.25
CA THR A 41 5.57 -21.36 -9.21
C THR A 41 6.32 -21.32 -7.88
N GLU A 42 6.20 -20.23 -7.13
CA GLU A 42 6.96 -20.01 -5.89
C GLU A 42 6.16 -20.40 -4.64
N TYR A 43 4.85 -20.19 -4.63
CA TYR A 43 4.00 -20.37 -3.45
C TYR A 43 2.64 -20.97 -3.81
N PRO A 44 2.09 -21.86 -2.96
CA PRO A 44 0.68 -22.25 -3.03
C PRO A 44 -0.23 -21.02 -2.94
N GLU A 45 -1.43 -21.15 -3.49
CA GLU A 45 -2.45 -20.12 -3.33
C GLU A 45 -2.87 -19.97 -1.87
N GLY A 46 -3.06 -18.73 -1.40
CA GLY A 46 -3.57 -18.47 -0.06
C GLY A 46 -3.14 -17.13 0.52
N PHE A 47 -3.53 -16.93 1.79
CA PHE A 47 -3.10 -15.77 2.58
C PHE A 47 -1.75 -16.02 3.23
N TYR A 48 -0.88 -15.02 3.11
CA TYR A 48 0.45 -15.00 3.71
C TYR A 48 0.56 -13.81 4.66
N SER A 49 1.17 -14.04 5.82
CA SER A 49 1.62 -12.94 6.69
C SER A 49 2.91 -12.38 6.12
N GLN A 50 2.86 -11.15 5.60
CA GLN A 50 4.01 -10.51 4.95
C GLN A 50 4.29 -9.15 5.55
N ASN A 51 5.58 -8.83 5.70
CA ASN A 51 6.00 -7.54 6.21
C ASN A 51 5.46 -6.39 5.37
N LEU A 52 4.95 -5.35 6.03
CA LEU A 52 4.35 -4.19 5.36
C LEU A 52 5.35 -3.50 4.43
N LEU A 53 6.63 -3.38 4.83
CA LEU A 53 7.66 -2.74 4.02
C LEU A 53 8.02 -3.58 2.79
N SER A 54 8.09 -4.91 2.93
CA SER A 54 8.29 -5.79 1.78
C SER A 54 7.13 -5.68 0.79
N THR A 55 5.89 -5.67 1.30
CA THR A 55 4.70 -5.50 0.45
C THR A 55 4.68 -4.12 -0.23
N ALA A 56 5.08 -3.07 0.48
CA ALA A 56 5.22 -1.74 -0.10
C ALA A 56 6.28 -1.72 -1.21
N SER A 57 7.38 -2.47 -1.06
CA SER A 57 8.42 -2.55 -2.09
C SER A 57 7.91 -3.21 -3.36
N GLU A 58 7.07 -4.23 -3.26
CA GLU A 58 6.42 -4.84 -4.43
C GLU A 58 5.41 -3.89 -5.06
N LEU A 59 4.60 -3.22 -4.23
CA LEU A 59 3.55 -2.32 -4.69
C LEU A 59 4.11 -1.12 -5.48
N VAL A 60 5.33 -0.67 -5.21
CA VAL A 60 5.98 0.44 -5.93
C VAL A 60 6.02 0.20 -7.44
N ASP A 61 6.20 -1.05 -7.88
CA ASP A 61 6.27 -1.40 -9.30
C ASP A 61 4.91 -1.80 -9.89
N ASP A 62 3.84 -1.81 -9.08
CA ASP A 62 2.47 -2.16 -9.48
C ASP A 62 1.56 -0.92 -9.48
N GLU A 63 1.59 -0.16 -10.58
CA GLU A 63 0.81 1.08 -10.74
C GLU A 63 -0.71 0.84 -10.77
N GLU A 64 -1.14 -0.32 -11.27
CA GLU A 64 -2.55 -0.73 -11.28
C GLU A 64 -3.02 -1.05 -9.86
N GLY A 65 -2.24 -1.84 -9.11
CA GLY A 65 -2.50 -2.13 -7.70
C GLY A 65 -2.51 -0.87 -6.84
N GLN A 66 -1.59 0.07 -7.07
CA GLN A 66 -1.62 1.38 -6.40
C GLN A 66 -2.93 2.11 -6.68
N SER A 67 -3.32 2.23 -7.94
CA SER A 67 -4.53 2.95 -8.34
C SER A 67 -5.79 2.33 -7.74
N TYR A 68 -5.88 1.00 -7.76
CA TYR A 68 -6.97 0.25 -7.13
C TYR A 68 -7.04 0.52 -5.63
N LEU A 69 -5.92 0.34 -4.92
CA LEU A 69 -5.87 0.51 -3.47
C LEU A 69 -6.18 1.96 -3.04
N VAL A 70 -5.72 2.96 -3.79
CA VAL A 70 -6.10 4.36 -3.55
C VAL A 70 -7.61 4.53 -3.70
N SER A 71 -8.22 4.01 -4.77
CA SER A 71 -9.67 4.12 -4.98
C SER A 71 -10.48 3.48 -3.84
N GLN A 72 -10.03 2.35 -3.30
CA GLN A 72 -10.68 1.67 -2.18
C GLN A 72 -10.59 2.49 -0.90
N LEU A 73 -9.46 3.16 -0.67
CA LEU A 73 -9.31 4.08 0.46
C LEU A 73 -10.22 5.31 0.31
N GLU A 74 -10.24 5.93 -0.87
CA GLU A 74 -11.07 7.10 -1.18
C GLU A 74 -12.57 6.80 -1.02
N GLU A 75 -13.02 5.63 -1.49
CA GLU A 75 -14.38 5.15 -1.29
C GLU A 75 -14.73 5.02 0.19
N ALA A 76 -13.80 4.52 1.01
CA ALA A 76 -14.01 4.33 2.44
C ALA A 76 -14.01 5.64 3.24
N ILE A 77 -13.24 6.65 2.84
CA ILE A 77 -13.15 7.95 3.54
C ILE A 77 -14.09 9.02 2.98
N GLY A 78 -14.62 8.84 1.77
CA GLY A 78 -15.53 9.78 1.12
C GLY A 78 -14.86 11.06 0.60
N GLU A 79 -13.54 11.10 0.55
CA GLU A 79 -12.73 12.24 0.09
C GLU A 79 -11.47 11.76 -0.66
N PRO A 80 -10.86 12.59 -1.52
CA PRO A 80 -9.64 12.23 -2.23
C PRO A 80 -8.46 11.98 -1.26
N ALA A 81 -7.70 10.92 -1.51
CA ALA A 81 -6.59 10.56 -0.65
C ALA A 81 -5.35 11.37 -1.06
N HIS A 82 -4.93 12.28 -0.19
CA HIS A 82 -3.74 13.11 -0.42
C HIS A 82 -2.48 12.44 0.15
N PHE A 83 -1.68 11.85 -0.74
CA PHE A 83 -0.33 11.36 -0.43
C PHE A 83 0.68 12.42 -0.84
N ASP A 84 0.67 13.58 -0.17
CA ASP A 84 1.55 14.70 -0.51
C ASP A 84 3.01 14.28 -0.60
N ALA A 85 3.72 14.94 -1.53
CA ALA A 85 5.06 14.60 -1.93
C ALA A 85 6.02 14.54 -0.73
N ASP A 86 6.89 13.52 -0.80
CA ASP A 86 8.06 13.28 0.03
C ASP A 86 8.51 14.52 0.84
N PRO A 87 8.44 14.50 2.19
CA PRO A 87 8.88 15.62 3.02
C PRO A 87 10.36 15.99 2.82
N PHE A 88 11.13 15.14 2.14
CA PHE A 88 12.54 15.35 1.80
C PHE A 88 12.77 15.90 0.38
N ARG A 89 11.73 16.02 -0.46
CA ARG A 89 11.85 16.68 -1.77
C ARG A 89 11.96 18.17 -1.53
N LYS A 90 13.20 18.65 -1.35
CA LYS A 90 13.52 20.09 -1.24
C LYS A 90 12.77 20.82 -2.34
N ARG A 91 11.95 21.81 -1.95
CA ARG A 91 11.45 22.82 -2.87
C ARG A 91 12.70 23.39 -3.54
N GLU A 92 12.85 23.21 -4.85
CA GLU A 92 13.86 23.96 -5.59
C GLU A 92 13.52 25.45 -5.35
N CYS A 93 14.39 26.12 -4.60
CA CYS A 93 14.29 27.56 -4.41
C CYS A 93 14.48 28.20 -5.79
N VAL A 94 13.42 28.84 -6.28
CA VAL A 94 13.43 29.71 -7.45
C VAL A 94 14.33 30.92 -7.18
#